data_AF-A0A640XYY7-F1
#
_entry.id   AF-A0A640XYY7-F1
#
_cell.length_a   1.000
_cell.length_b   1.000
_cell.length_c   1.000
_cell.angle_alpha   90.00
_cell.angle_beta   90.00
_cell.angle_gamma   90.00
#
_symmetry.space_group_name_H-M   'P 1'
#
loop_
_entity.id
_entity.type
_entity.pdbx_description
1 polymer ?
#
loop_
_entity_poly.entity_id
_entity_poly.type
_entity_poly.pdbx_seq_one_letter_code
_entity_poly.pdbx_strand_id
1 'polypeptide(L)'
;MALVELGGADAELTTAARDAVEAADGRLAAVAEVALPPDEEALLDDLPGRYARLRLDGDPLAAIGRAVGRQLSGGGPLIDALAPDLFTRFSGNLRGVDAIVITRSPPEDLAGAERDAADGFENALLGSVAGPSADVAGAELTTTDPSTLGPIIEAGIPTVDHLDLPAGKVGLVYELTGVDGNFGVKEEARGYLPDFGRPPAGQP
;
A
#
# COMPACT_ATOMS: atom_id res chain seq x y z
N MET A 1 7.58 4.29 -8.86
CA MET A 1 6.88 3.62 -7.73
C MET A 1 6.76 4.57 -6.55
N ALA A 2 5.66 4.52 -5.79
CA ALA A 2 5.55 5.10 -4.44
C ALA A 2 5.45 4.00 -3.39
N LEU A 3 5.96 4.26 -2.19
CA LEU A 3 5.80 3.42 -1.01
C LEU A 3 4.81 4.09 -0.05
N VAL A 4 3.79 3.35 0.37
CA VAL A 4 2.76 3.81 1.30
C VAL A 4 2.77 2.89 2.52
N GLU A 5 3.21 3.41 3.65
CA GLU A 5 3.33 2.71 4.92
C GLU A 5 2.09 3.04 5.77
N LEU A 6 1.29 2.03 6.09
CA LEU A 6 0.09 2.18 6.91
C LEU A 6 0.41 1.88 8.38
N GLY A 7 0.27 2.89 9.24
CA GLY A 7 0.70 2.87 10.62
C GLY A 7 2.13 3.42 10.76
N GLY A 8 3.05 2.59 11.21
CA GLY A 8 4.46 2.95 11.40
C GLY A 8 5.32 2.78 10.14
N ALA A 9 6.39 3.57 10.05
CA ALA A 9 7.43 3.40 9.04
C ALA A 9 8.43 2.30 9.41
N ASP A 10 8.84 1.51 8.42
CA ASP A 10 9.89 0.49 8.51
C ASP A 10 11.02 0.83 7.53
N ALA A 11 12.16 1.22 8.08
CA ALA A 11 13.32 1.63 7.29
C ALA A 11 13.96 0.47 6.50
N GLU A 12 13.90 -0.76 7.02
CA GLU A 12 14.41 -1.94 6.35
C GLU A 12 13.53 -2.29 5.16
N LEU A 13 12.21 -2.28 5.37
CA LEU A 13 11.22 -2.51 4.31
C LEU A 13 11.27 -1.43 3.23
N THR A 14 11.40 -0.16 3.62
CA THR A 14 11.62 0.96 2.70
C THR A 14 12.86 0.76 1.84
N THR A 15 13.96 0.31 2.45
CA THR A 15 15.22 0.04 1.75
C THR A 15 15.07 -1.14 0.80
N ALA A 16 14.45 -2.23 1.25
CA ALA A 16 14.23 -3.42 0.46
C ALA A 16 13.34 -3.16 -0.78
N ALA A 17 12.26 -2.40 -0.61
CA ALA A 17 11.38 -1.98 -1.71
C ALA A 17 12.11 -1.08 -2.72
N ARG A 18 12.91 -0.12 -2.23
CA ARG A 18 13.73 0.75 -3.10
C ARG A 18 14.72 -0.07 -3.91
N ASP A 19 15.48 -0.94 -3.25
CA ASP A 19 16.48 -1.78 -3.90
C ASP A 19 15.87 -2.67 -5.00
N ALA A 20 14.71 -3.26 -4.74
CA ALA A 20 14.00 -4.11 -5.70
C ALA A 20 13.67 -3.34 -6.98
N VAL A 21 13.12 -2.14 -6.83
CA VAL A 21 12.70 -1.31 -7.95
C VAL A 21 13.89 -0.69 -8.69
N GLU A 22 14.91 -0.23 -7.98
CA GLU A 22 16.14 0.29 -8.61
C GLU A 22 16.89 -0.78 -9.40
N ALA A 23 16.90 -2.03 -8.93
CA ALA A 23 17.47 -3.16 -9.67
C ALA A 23 16.74 -3.46 -10.99
N ALA A 24 15.49 -3.00 -11.13
CA ALA A 24 14.68 -3.10 -12.34
C ALA A 24 14.62 -1.78 -13.14
N ASP A 25 15.61 -0.88 -12.96
CA ASP A 25 15.68 0.46 -13.57
C ASP A 25 14.50 1.40 -13.21
N GLY A 26 13.71 1.03 -12.20
CA GLY A 26 12.65 1.85 -11.64
C GLY A 26 13.19 2.89 -10.65
N ARG A 27 12.30 3.74 -10.17
CA ARG A 27 12.63 4.77 -9.16
C ARG A 27 11.55 4.90 -8.10
N LEU A 28 11.99 5.09 -6.86
CA LEU A 28 11.15 5.53 -5.74
C LEU A 28 10.86 7.03 -5.88
N ALA A 29 9.62 7.37 -6.23
CA ALA A 29 9.17 8.74 -6.46
C ALA A 29 8.57 9.40 -5.22
N ALA A 30 8.02 8.60 -4.30
CA ALA A 30 7.45 9.07 -3.05
C ALA A 30 7.50 7.99 -1.96
N VAL A 31 7.60 8.45 -0.71
CA VAL A 31 7.36 7.65 0.50
C VAL A 31 6.34 8.40 1.34
N ALA A 32 5.28 7.72 1.72
CA ALA A 32 4.20 8.27 2.52
C ALA A 32 3.89 7.34 3.69
N GLU A 33 3.83 7.87 4.90
CA GLU A 33 3.42 7.18 6.11
C GLU A 33 2.06 7.72 6.52
N VAL A 34 1.07 6.84 6.69
CA VAL A 34 -0.32 7.18 7.01
C VAL A 34 -0.61 6.74 8.44
N ALA A 35 -1.08 7.66 9.27
CA ALA A 35 -1.53 7.31 10.62
C ALA A 35 -2.70 6.33 10.59
N LEU A 36 -2.73 5.39 11.55
CA LEU A 36 -3.84 4.46 11.76
C LEU A 36 -4.30 4.50 13.23
N PRO A 37 -5.50 5.01 13.54
CA PRO A 37 -6.36 5.79 12.63
C PRO A 37 -5.75 7.16 12.34
N PRO A 38 -6.08 7.80 11.20
CA PRO A 38 -5.76 9.21 11.02
C PRO A 38 -6.71 10.08 11.86
N ASP A 39 -6.34 11.34 12.08
CA ASP A 39 -7.17 12.30 12.82
C ASP A 39 -8.40 12.68 11.98
N GLU A 40 -9.55 12.07 12.31
CA GLU A 40 -10.81 12.29 11.60
C GLU A 40 -11.23 13.77 11.65
N GLU A 41 -11.08 14.44 12.80
CA GLU A 41 -11.51 15.83 12.96
C GLU A 41 -10.67 16.75 12.07
N ALA A 42 -9.34 16.59 12.08
CA ALA A 42 -8.44 17.36 11.23
C ALA A 42 -8.71 17.12 9.73
N LEU A 43 -8.87 15.85 9.32
CA LEU A 43 -9.21 15.52 7.93
C LEU A 43 -10.54 16.13 7.51
N LEU A 44 -11.55 16.07 8.39
CA LEU A 44 -12.85 16.67 8.13
C LEU A 44 -12.78 18.19 8.10
N ASP A 45 -11.92 18.86 8.86
CA ASP A 45 -11.80 20.32 8.80
C ASP A 45 -11.16 20.78 7.48
N ASP A 46 -10.11 20.07 7.03
CA ASP A 46 -9.36 20.42 5.82
C ASP A 46 -10.00 19.93 4.51
N LEU A 47 -11.13 19.20 4.59
CA LEU A 47 -11.88 18.73 3.43
C LEU A 47 -12.33 19.90 2.52
N PRO A 48 -11.85 19.95 1.26
CA PRO A 48 -12.24 20.98 0.31
C PRO A 48 -13.75 20.97 0.03
N GLY A 49 -14.34 22.12 -0.29
CA GLY A 49 -15.79 22.25 -0.50
C GLY A 49 -16.39 21.27 -1.52
N ARG A 50 -15.64 20.91 -2.57
CA ARG A 50 -16.07 19.89 -3.57
C ARG A 50 -16.22 18.47 -3.00
N TYR A 51 -15.62 18.21 -1.85
CA TYR A 51 -15.68 16.94 -1.11
C TYR A 51 -16.53 17.04 0.15
N ALA A 52 -17.24 18.15 0.38
CA ALA A 52 -18.05 18.35 1.59
C ALA A 52 -19.10 17.24 1.83
N ARG A 53 -19.53 16.54 0.77
CA ARG A 53 -20.44 15.39 0.87
C ARG A 53 -19.89 14.23 1.71
N LEU A 54 -18.56 14.06 1.80
CA LEU A 54 -17.94 12.98 2.58
C LEU A 54 -18.25 13.14 4.07
N ARG A 55 -18.43 14.38 4.55
CA ARG A 55 -18.85 14.69 5.93
C ARG A 55 -20.27 14.20 6.26
N LEU A 56 -21.08 13.92 5.23
CA LEU A 56 -22.49 13.54 5.38
C LEU A 56 -22.70 12.03 5.22
N ASP A 57 -21.63 11.27 4.95
CA ASP A 57 -21.70 9.82 4.92
C ASP A 57 -21.94 9.27 6.34
N GLY A 58 -22.58 8.09 6.44
CA GLY A 58 -22.81 7.43 7.74
C GLY A 58 -21.54 6.98 8.45
N ASP A 59 -20.43 6.95 7.71
CA ASP A 59 -19.06 6.72 8.17
C ASP A 59 -18.12 7.65 7.36
N PRO A 60 -17.91 8.89 7.83
CA PRO A 60 -17.12 9.89 7.12
C PRO A 60 -15.67 9.46 6.92
N LEU A 61 -15.06 8.82 7.92
CA LEU A 61 -13.67 8.39 7.86
C LEU A 61 -13.46 7.31 6.80
N ALA A 62 -14.32 6.28 6.74
CA ALA A 62 -14.28 5.30 5.65
C ALA A 62 -14.59 5.93 4.28
N ALA A 63 -15.42 6.98 4.22
CA ALA A 63 -15.65 7.72 2.99
C ALA A 63 -14.41 8.49 2.50
N ILE A 64 -13.66 9.08 3.43
CA ILE A 64 -12.36 9.70 3.16
C ILE A 64 -11.35 8.64 2.71
N GLY A 65 -11.23 7.51 3.41
CA GLY A 65 -10.35 6.40 3.02
C GLY A 65 -10.61 5.93 1.59
N ARG A 66 -11.87 5.72 1.21
CA ARG A 66 -12.26 5.37 -0.17
C ARG A 66 -11.91 6.43 -1.21
N ALA A 67 -11.94 7.71 -0.84
CA ALA A 67 -11.68 8.82 -1.75
C ALA A 67 -10.18 9.09 -1.91
N VAL A 68 -9.42 8.88 -0.82
CA VAL A 68 -7.96 8.93 -0.78
C VAL A 68 -7.37 7.75 -1.56
N GLY A 69 -7.84 6.52 -1.33
CA GLY A 69 -7.32 5.33 -2.02
C GLY A 69 -7.39 5.48 -3.55
N ARG A 70 -8.50 5.98 -4.08
CA ARG A 70 -8.66 6.28 -5.52
C ARG A 70 -7.70 7.33 -6.08
N GLN A 71 -7.08 8.14 -5.23
CA GLN A 71 -6.14 9.21 -5.60
C GLN A 71 -4.69 8.89 -5.18
N LEU A 72 -4.44 7.78 -4.48
CA LEU A 72 -3.07 7.34 -4.19
C LEU A 72 -2.32 7.05 -5.50
N SER A 73 -2.99 6.43 -6.48
CA SER A 73 -2.46 6.23 -7.83
C SER A 73 -2.63 7.51 -8.67
N GLY A 74 -1.50 8.18 -8.93
CA GLY A 74 -1.45 9.39 -9.76
C GLY A 74 -1.71 10.72 -9.03
N GLY A 75 -1.97 10.68 -7.73
CA GLY A 75 -2.26 11.87 -6.93
C GLY A 75 -3.64 12.46 -7.23
N GLY A 76 -3.91 13.64 -6.67
CA GLY A 76 -5.17 14.32 -6.91
C GLY A 76 -5.47 15.40 -5.90
N PRO A 77 -6.50 16.20 -6.15
CA PRO A 77 -6.66 17.43 -5.40
C PRO A 77 -7.33 17.18 -4.03
N LEU A 78 -7.80 15.96 -3.72
CA LEU A 78 -8.13 15.58 -2.33
C LEU A 78 -6.87 15.26 -1.54
N ILE A 79 -6.01 14.39 -2.08
CA ILE A 79 -4.78 13.99 -1.38
C ILE A 79 -3.84 15.19 -1.19
N ASP A 80 -3.77 16.10 -2.18
CA ASP A 80 -3.01 17.35 -2.06
C ASP A 80 -3.53 18.25 -0.92
N ALA A 81 -4.83 18.19 -0.63
CA ALA A 81 -5.45 18.99 0.42
C ALA A 81 -5.29 18.34 1.81
N LEU A 82 -5.48 17.02 1.89
CA LEU A 82 -5.43 16.28 3.15
C LEU A 82 -4.02 15.83 3.54
N ALA A 83 -3.02 15.96 2.67
CA ALA A 83 -1.65 15.50 2.94
C ALA A 83 -1.07 15.94 4.30
N PRO A 84 -1.29 17.18 4.81
CA PRO A 84 -0.78 17.60 6.11
C PRO A 84 -1.30 16.77 7.30
N ASP A 85 -2.54 16.30 7.23
CA ASP A 85 -3.20 15.57 8.33
C ASP A 85 -3.28 14.05 8.06
N LEU A 86 -3.23 13.65 6.79
CA LEU A 86 -3.23 12.27 6.36
C LEU A 86 -1.86 11.61 6.59
N PHE A 87 -0.79 12.33 6.28
CA PHE A 87 0.56 11.77 6.32
C PHE A 87 1.34 12.26 7.54
N THR A 88 1.73 11.32 8.40
CA THR A 88 2.68 11.59 9.50
C THR A 88 4.06 11.91 8.95
N ARG A 89 4.41 11.29 7.82
CA ARG A 89 5.61 11.57 7.04
C ARG A 89 5.31 11.48 5.56
N PHE A 90 5.74 12.48 4.81
CA PHE A 90 5.63 12.46 3.35
C PHE A 90 6.91 13.01 2.71
N SER A 91 7.39 12.32 1.68
CA SER A 91 8.49 12.78 0.85
C SER A 91 8.23 12.43 -0.62
N GLY A 92 8.65 13.30 -1.53
CA GLY A 92 8.50 13.08 -2.97
C GLY A 92 7.16 13.56 -3.52
N ASN A 93 6.66 12.87 -4.56
CA ASN A 93 5.44 13.25 -5.28
C ASN A 93 4.68 12.02 -5.82
N LEU A 94 3.39 11.93 -5.53
CA LEU A 94 2.51 10.84 -6.00
C LEU A 94 2.02 11.01 -7.44
N ARG A 95 2.16 12.22 -8.01
CA ARG A 95 1.75 12.50 -9.40
C ARG A 95 2.65 11.75 -10.39
N GLY A 96 2.01 10.98 -11.27
CA GLY A 96 2.70 10.19 -12.30
C GLY A 96 3.40 8.95 -11.75
N VAL A 97 2.95 8.44 -10.59
CA VAL A 97 3.39 7.15 -10.07
C VAL A 97 2.60 6.03 -10.75
N ASP A 98 3.32 5.13 -11.41
CA ASP A 98 2.75 4.00 -12.14
C ASP A 98 2.65 2.71 -11.30
N ALA A 99 3.15 2.73 -10.05
CA ALA A 99 3.22 1.56 -9.18
C ALA A 99 3.21 1.97 -7.70
N ILE A 100 2.46 1.27 -6.86
CA ILE A 100 2.36 1.51 -5.42
C ILE A 100 2.71 0.23 -4.66
N VAL A 101 3.61 0.36 -3.69
CA VAL A 101 3.86 -0.68 -2.70
C VAL A 101 3.22 -0.25 -1.38
N ILE A 102 2.40 -1.10 -0.80
CA ILE A 102 1.72 -0.88 0.46
C ILE A 102 2.34 -1.77 1.51
N THR A 103 2.64 -1.22 2.67
CA THR A 103 3.15 -1.96 3.82
C THR A 103 2.28 -1.65 5.03
N ARG A 104 2.24 -2.57 5.99
CA ARG A 104 1.43 -2.42 7.21
C ARG A 104 2.31 -2.57 8.44
N SER A 105 2.13 -1.66 9.38
CA SER A 105 2.72 -1.71 10.71
C SER A 105 1.77 -1.02 11.68
N PRO A 106 0.58 -1.62 11.93
CA PRO A 106 -0.44 -1.01 12.77
C PRO A 106 0.06 -0.88 14.22
N PRO A 107 -0.32 0.18 14.95
CA PRO A 107 0.04 0.30 16.36
C PRO A 107 -0.54 -0.86 17.20
N GLU A 108 0.26 -1.41 18.11
CA GLU A 108 -0.09 -2.60 18.90
C GLU A 108 -1.16 -2.31 19.97
N ASP A 109 -1.27 -1.05 20.40
CA ASP A 109 -2.07 -0.60 21.53
C ASP A 109 -3.47 -0.07 21.17
N LEU A 110 -3.83 -0.05 19.88
CA LEU A 110 -5.17 0.33 19.44
C LEU A 110 -6.25 -0.57 20.06
N ALA A 111 -7.32 0.02 20.58
CA ALA A 111 -8.43 -0.74 21.16
C ALA A 111 -9.80 -0.06 20.99
N GLY A 112 -10.86 -0.86 21.01
CA GLY A 112 -12.24 -0.37 20.95
C GLY A 112 -12.50 0.50 19.72
N ALA A 113 -13.12 1.66 19.93
CA ALA A 113 -13.49 2.58 18.84
C ALA A 113 -12.30 3.06 18.01
N GLU A 114 -11.11 3.18 18.60
CA GLU A 114 -9.90 3.59 17.88
C GLU A 114 -9.44 2.52 16.88
N ARG A 115 -9.50 1.25 17.30
CA ARG A 115 -9.25 0.11 16.41
C ARG A 115 -10.30 0.02 15.31
N ASP A 116 -11.58 0.17 15.66
CA ASP A 116 -12.68 0.14 14.69
C ASP A 116 -12.52 1.25 13.62
N ALA A 117 -12.08 2.46 14.03
CA ALA A 117 -11.80 3.56 13.13
C ALA A 117 -10.58 3.29 12.23
N ALA A 118 -9.50 2.73 12.77
CA ALA A 118 -8.31 2.36 12.00
C ALA A 118 -8.64 1.30 10.95
N ASP A 119 -9.30 0.22 11.37
CA ASP A 119 -9.71 -0.88 10.50
C ASP A 119 -10.70 -0.38 9.43
N GLY A 120 -11.66 0.47 9.80
CA GLY A 120 -12.63 1.05 8.88
C GLY A 120 -11.97 1.93 7.80
N PHE A 121 -11.08 2.82 8.21
CA PHE A 121 -10.29 3.66 7.31
C PHE A 121 -9.40 2.84 6.37
N GLU A 122 -8.65 1.90 6.94
CA GLU A 122 -7.70 1.06 6.21
C GLU A 122 -8.40 0.20 5.16
N ASN A 123 -9.45 -0.53 5.56
CA ASN A 123 -10.21 -1.38 4.64
C ASN A 123 -10.83 -0.57 3.49
N ALA A 124 -11.33 0.63 3.80
CA ALA A 124 -11.85 1.57 2.81
C ALA A 124 -10.77 2.05 1.82
N LEU A 125 -9.57 2.35 2.32
CA LEU A 125 -8.43 2.77 1.52
C LEU A 125 -7.95 1.62 0.62
N LEU A 126 -7.64 0.45 1.20
CA LEU A 126 -7.17 -0.72 0.47
C LEU A 126 -8.18 -1.19 -0.58
N GLY A 127 -9.47 -1.23 -0.24
CA GLY A 127 -10.53 -1.59 -1.19
C GLY A 127 -10.74 -0.61 -2.33
N SER A 128 -10.03 0.52 -2.36
CA SER A 128 -10.19 1.57 -3.37
C SER A 128 -8.89 2.03 -4.04
N VAL A 129 -7.73 1.53 -3.60
CA VAL A 129 -6.41 1.85 -4.15
C VAL A 129 -6.18 1.23 -5.53
N ALA A 130 -6.81 0.09 -5.80
CA ALA A 130 -6.80 -0.55 -7.11
C ALA A 130 -7.57 0.31 -8.13
N GLY A 131 -6.82 1.09 -8.91
CA GLY A 131 -7.34 1.87 -10.04
C GLY A 131 -6.66 1.47 -11.35
N PRO A 132 -7.18 1.88 -12.52
CA PRO A 132 -6.63 1.51 -13.84
C PRO A 132 -5.22 2.07 -14.12
N SER A 133 -4.65 2.84 -13.20
CA SER A 133 -3.55 3.77 -13.46
C SER A 133 -2.23 3.36 -12.80
N ALA A 134 -2.24 2.41 -11.87
CA ALA A 134 -1.03 1.93 -11.20
C ALA A 134 -1.18 0.49 -10.73
N ASP A 135 -0.10 -0.28 -10.87
CA ASP A 135 0.01 -1.62 -10.28
C ASP A 135 0.22 -1.48 -8.77
N VAL A 136 -0.50 -2.27 -7.96
CA VAL A 136 -0.42 -2.20 -6.50
C VAL A 136 0.02 -3.55 -5.96
N ALA A 137 0.98 -3.53 -5.04
CA ALA A 137 1.46 -4.71 -4.33
C ALA A 137 1.53 -4.44 -2.82
N GLY A 138 1.24 -5.44 -2.01
CA GLY A 138 1.55 -5.44 -0.57
C GLY A 138 2.90 -6.07 -0.31
N ALA A 139 3.62 -5.59 0.71
CA ALA A 139 4.85 -6.25 1.11
C ALA A 139 5.13 -6.19 2.60
N GLU A 140 5.87 -7.20 3.07
CA GLU A 140 6.46 -7.26 4.39
C GLU A 140 7.80 -8.02 4.37
N LEU A 141 8.46 -8.08 5.52
CA LEU A 141 9.73 -8.79 5.71
C LEU A 141 9.48 -10.23 6.20
N THR A 142 10.46 -11.11 6.00
CA THR A 142 10.42 -12.47 6.56
C THR A 142 10.28 -12.47 8.09
N THR A 143 10.79 -11.43 8.75
CA THR A 143 10.78 -11.26 10.21
C THR A 143 9.51 -10.61 10.76
N THR A 144 8.61 -10.14 9.90
CA THR A 144 7.32 -9.59 10.34
C THR A 144 6.45 -10.72 10.92
N ASP A 145 6.25 -10.72 12.23
CA ASP A 145 5.46 -11.74 12.93
C ASP A 145 4.59 -11.07 14.01
N PRO A 146 3.26 -11.20 13.97
CA PRO A 146 2.47 -11.93 12.96
C PRO A 146 2.52 -11.27 11.58
N SER A 147 2.14 -12.04 10.54
CA SER A 147 1.92 -11.50 9.19
C SER A 147 0.87 -10.39 9.23
N THR A 148 1.14 -9.33 8.48
CA THR A 148 0.26 -8.16 8.33
C THR A 148 -0.47 -8.14 6.99
N LEU A 149 -0.21 -9.10 6.10
CA LEU A 149 -0.74 -9.07 4.72
C LEU A 149 -2.22 -9.44 4.61
N GLY A 150 -2.85 -10.00 5.64
CA GLY A 150 -4.25 -10.47 5.61
C GLY A 150 -5.24 -9.46 4.98
N PRO A 151 -5.37 -8.23 5.52
CA PRO A 151 -6.24 -7.20 4.96
C PRO A 151 -5.89 -6.78 3.53
N ILE A 152 -4.62 -6.82 3.14
CA ILE A 152 -4.18 -6.53 1.77
C ILE A 152 -4.66 -7.63 0.81
N ILE A 153 -4.51 -8.90 1.21
CA ILE A 153 -4.98 -10.06 0.45
C ILE A 153 -6.50 -10.04 0.32
N GLU A 154 -7.22 -9.68 1.39
CA GLU A 154 -8.68 -9.53 1.40
C GLU A 154 -9.16 -8.43 0.44
N ALA A 155 -8.37 -7.35 0.28
CA ALA A 155 -8.60 -6.31 -0.71
C ALA A 155 -8.29 -6.75 -2.15
N GLY A 156 -7.77 -7.97 -2.35
CA GLY A 156 -7.44 -8.53 -3.67
C GLY A 156 -6.14 -7.98 -4.25
N ILE A 157 -5.26 -7.42 -3.42
CA ILE A 157 -3.97 -6.86 -3.83
C ILE A 157 -2.91 -7.98 -3.77
N PRO A 158 -2.08 -8.17 -4.82
CA PRO A 158 -0.92 -9.07 -4.81
C PRO A 158 0.05 -8.79 -3.66
N THR A 159 0.81 -9.78 -3.19
CA THR A 159 1.66 -9.61 -1.99
C THR A 159 3.00 -10.35 -2.04
N VAL A 160 4.02 -9.76 -1.42
CA VAL A 160 5.34 -10.38 -1.17
C VAL A 160 5.68 -10.36 0.32
N ASP A 161 5.85 -11.54 0.96
CA ASP A 161 6.07 -11.64 2.42
C ASP A 161 7.54 -11.73 2.88
N HIS A 162 8.48 -11.63 1.95
CA HIS A 162 9.91 -11.87 2.16
C HIS A 162 10.79 -10.86 1.40
N LEU A 163 10.40 -9.58 1.45
CA LEU A 163 11.02 -8.55 0.61
C LEU A 163 12.51 -8.32 0.92
N ASP A 164 12.97 -8.69 2.12
CA ASP A 164 14.38 -8.72 2.52
C ASP A 164 15.23 -9.72 1.74
N LEU A 165 14.62 -10.74 1.12
CA LEU A 165 15.33 -11.75 0.34
C LEU A 165 15.40 -11.39 -1.15
N PRO A 166 16.46 -11.82 -1.88
CA PRO A 166 16.55 -11.59 -3.33
C PRO A 166 15.35 -12.11 -4.12
N ALA A 167 14.76 -13.25 -3.71
CA ALA A 167 13.57 -13.79 -4.36
C ALA A 167 12.35 -12.87 -4.17
N GLY A 168 12.16 -12.29 -2.98
CA GLY A 168 11.05 -11.38 -2.72
C GLY A 168 11.17 -10.11 -3.55
N LYS A 169 12.38 -9.57 -3.69
CA LYS A 169 12.65 -8.43 -4.58
C LYS A 169 12.28 -8.73 -6.03
N VAL A 170 12.58 -9.94 -6.52
CA VAL A 170 12.13 -10.39 -7.85
C VAL A 170 10.61 -10.50 -7.91
N GLY A 171 9.98 -11.14 -6.92
CA GLY A 171 8.52 -11.25 -6.84
C GLY A 171 7.83 -9.89 -6.94
N LEU A 172 8.30 -8.91 -6.17
CA LEU A 172 7.76 -7.55 -6.17
C LEU A 172 7.83 -6.91 -7.56
N VAL A 173 8.97 -7.01 -8.25
CA VAL A 173 9.12 -6.45 -9.61
C VAL A 173 8.10 -7.07 -10.57
N TYR A 174 7.88 -8.38 -10.49
CA TYR A 174 6.89 -9.05 -11.33
C TYR A 174 5.45 -8.60 -11.03
N GLU A 175 5.09 -8.44 -9.75
CA GLU A 175 3.79 -7.89 -9.36
C GLU A 175 3.58 -6.48 -9.90
N LEU A 176 4.59 -5.62 -9.78
CA LEU A 176 4.57 -4.26 -10.33
C LEU A 176 4.63 -4.20 -11.88
N THR A 177 4.67 -5.35 -12.55
CA THR A 177 4.50 -5.46 -14.02
C THR A 177 3.24 -6.21 -14.42
N GLY A 178 2.32 -6.42 -13.48
CA GLY A 178 1.00 -7.01 -13.71
C GLY A 178 0.92 -8.52 -13.54
N VAL A 179 1.87 -9.14 -12.84
CA VAL A 179 1.77 -10.56 -12.46
C VAL A 179 1.11 -10.69 -11.09
N ASP A 180 -0.13 -11.15 -11.07
CA ASP A 180 -0.88 -11.35 -9.83
C ASP A 180 -0.40 -12.60 -9.06
N GLY A 181 -0.20 -12.44 -7.74
CA GLY A 181 0.16 -13.56 -6.86
C GLY A 181 0.32 -13.14 -5.40
N ASN A 182 0.50 -14.15 -4.54
CA ASN A 182 0.99 -13.97 -3.17
C ASN A 182 2.28 -14.77 -3.07
N PHE A 183 3.43 -14.11 -3.11
CA PHE A 183 4.75 -14.72 -3.18
C PHE A 183 5.44 -14.71 -1.82
N GLY A 184 5.92 -15.88 -1.40
CA GLY A 184 6.32 -15.97 -0.03
C GLY A 184 6.85 -17.26 0.54
N VAL A 185 7.16 -17.16 1.82
CA VAL A 185 7.60 -18.24 2.71
C VAL A 185 6.63 -18.50 3.87
N LYS A 186 5.64 -17.62 4.10
CA LYS A 186 4.62 -17.72 5.14
C LYS A 186 3.38 -18.46 4.63
N GLU A 187 2.43 -18.73 5.52
CA GLU A 187 1.29 -19.61 5.25
C GLU A 187 0.34 -19.05 4.17
N GLU A 188 0.30 -17.73 4.01
CA GLU A 188 -0.55 -17.03 3.05
C GLU A 188 0.00 -17.09 1.60
N ALA A 189 1.26 -17.52 1.44
CA ALA A 189 1.94 -17.58 0.16
C ALA A 189 1.40 -18.71 -0.73
N ARG A 190 1.18 -18.42 -2.01
CA ARG A 190 0.79 -19.39 -3.04
C ARG A 190 1.98 -20.02 -3.76
N GLY A 191 3.17 -19.41 -3.65
CA GLY A 191 4.41 -19.90 -4.20
C GLY A 191 5.58 -19.01 -3.78
N TYR A 192 6.81 -19.50 -3.91
CA TYR A 192 8.00 -18.72 -3.54
C TYR A 192 8.31 -17.59 -4.54
N LEU A 193 8.04 -17.83 -5.82
CA LEU A 193 8.25 -16.90 -6.92
C LEU A 193 7.12 -17.05 -7.95
N PRO A 194 6.93 -16.05 -8.83
CA PRO A 194 6.07 -16.20 -10.00
C PRO A 194 6.43 -17.43 -10.85
N ASP A 195 5.42 -18.05 -11.45
CA ASP A 195 5.67 -19.07 -12.48
C ASP A 195 6.10 -18.37 -13.78
N PHE A 196 7.39 -18.47 -14.10
CA PHE A 196 7.96 -17.88 -15.32
C PHE A 196 7.65 -18.67 -16.61
N GLY A 197 6.85 -19.74 -16.51
CA GLY A 197 6.61 -20.68 -17.60
C GLY A 197 7.83 -21.53 -17.92
N ARG A 198 7.64 -22.60 -18.71
CA ARG A 198 8.78 -23.36 -19.24
C ARG A 198 9.51 -22.53 -20.30
N PRO A 199 10.86 -22.53 -20.33
CA PRO A 199 11.58 -22.03 -21.50
C PRO A 199 11.10 -22.78 -22.75
N PRO A 200 11.05 -22.15 -23.94
CA PRO A 200 10.76 -22.86 -25.16
C PRO A 200 11.74 -24.04 -25.26
N ALA A 201 11.20 -25.25 -25.38
CA ALA A 201 12.02 -26.45 -25.53
C ALA A 201 12.98 -26.17 -26.69
N GLY A 202 14.28 -26.14 -26.40
CA GLY A 202 15.30 -25.90 -27.40
C GLY A 202 15.02 -26.82 -28.59
N GLN A 203 14.76 -26.23 -29.76
CA GLN A 203 14.77 -27.01 -30.99
C GLN A 203 16.21 -27.48 -31.22
N PRO A 204 16.41 -28.77 -31.53
CA PRO A 204 17.74 -29.34 -31.77
C PRO A 204 18.47 -28.69 -32.95
#